data_AF-A0AAW8TRD3-F1
#
_entry.id   AF-A0AAW8TRD3-F1
#
_cell.length_a   1.000
_cell.length_b   1.000
_cell.length_c   1.000
_cell.angle_alpha   90.00
_cell.angle_beta   90.00
_cell.angle_gamma   90.00
#
_symmetry.space_group_name_H-M   'P 1'
#
loop_
_entity.id
_entity.type
_entity.pdbx_description
1 polymer ?
#
loop_
_entity_poly.entity_id
_entity_poly.type
_entity_poly.pdbx_seq_one_letter_code
_entity_poly.pdbx_strand_id
1 'polypeptide(L)'
;MQASKQWRMMGTFIDLWIDSDLDCEKIFINITDELLALNQCFSANQETSELMQLNHLAGVCPVAVSPALFSLISIGKQHSLAQPSHLNIA
;
A
#
# COMPACT_ATOMS: atom_id res chain seq x y z
N MET A 1 5.77 -7.94 26.45
CA MET A 1 5.03 -6.71 26.84
C MET A 1 3.94 -6.49 25.80
N GLN A 2 2.70 -6.26 26.25
CA GLN A 2 1.55 -6.10 25.36
C GLN A 2 1.27 -4.62 25.13
N ALA A 3 1.09 -4.23 23.88
CA ALA A 3 0.76 -2.86 23.50
C ALA A 3 -0.16 -2.83 22.27
N SER A 4 -0.98 -1.80 22.15
CA SER A 4 -1.80 -1.56 20.97
C SER A 4 -1.71 -0.12 20.49
N LYS A 5 -1.97 0.07 19.19
CA LYS A 5 -2.04 1.39 18.55
C LYS A 5 -3.07 1.36 17.42
N GLN A 6 -3.74 2.48 17.22
CA GLN A 6 -4.66 2.71 16.11
C GLN A 6 -4.16 3.86 15.25
N TRP A 7 -4.24 3.71 13.93
CA TRP A 7 -4.03 4.78 12.96
C TRP A 7 -5.31 5.05 12.18
N ARG A 8 -5.59 6.32 11.86
CA ARG A 8 -6.61 6.70 10.88
C ARG A 8 -5.91 7.10 9.57
N MET A 9 -5.83 6.19 8.61
CA MET A 9 -5.08 6.33 7.36
C MET A 9 -5.77 5.57 6.22
N MET A 10 -5.43 5.88 4.96
CA MET A 10 -5.94 5.16 3.78
C MET A 10 -7.48 5.04 3.73
N GLY A 11 -8.20 6.02 4.28
CA GLY A 11 -9.67 6.03 4.32
C GLY A 11 -10.30 5.10 5.37
N THR A 12 -9.52 4.51 6.29
CA THR A 12 -10.00 3.56 7.29
C THR A 12 -9.29 3.76 8.65
N PHE A 13 -9.64 2.93 9.63
CA PHE A 13 -8.88 2.71 10.86
C PHE A 13 -8.04 1.42 10.72
N ILE A 14 -6.80 1.48 11.18
CA ILE A 14 -5.87 0.36 11.23
C ILE A 14 -5.53 0.14 12.71
N ASP A 15 -5.99 -0.98 13.26
CA ASP A 15 -5.72 -1.39 14.64
C ASP A 15 -4.61 -2.44 14.66
N LEU A 16 -3.58 -2.23 15.48
CA LEU A 16 -2.51 -3.19 15.69
C LEU A 16 -2.30 -3.45 17.17
N TRP A 17 -2.15 -4.73 17.50
CA TRP A 17 -1.75 -5.21 18.82
C TRP A 17 -0.49 -6.04 18.69
N ILE A 18 0.45 -5.85 19.61
CA ILE A 18 1.75 -6.50 19.61
C ILE A 18 2.00 -7.04 21.02
N ASP A 19 2.41 -8.30 21.10
CA ASP A 19 3.07 -8.88 22.28
C ASP A 19 4.54 -9.14 21.93
N SER A 20 5.43 -8.39 22.54
CA SER A 20 6.87 -8.51 22.28
C SER A 20 7.66 -8.14 23.51
N ASP A 21 8.80 -8.78 23.71
CA ASP A 21 9.79 -8.37 24.72
C ASP A 21 10.65 -7.19 24.25
N LEU A 22 10.46 -6.74 23.00
CA LEU A 22 11.11 -5.56 22.44
C LEU A 22 10.37 -4.27 22.81
N ASP A 23 11.00 -3.15 22.49
CA ASP A 23 10.45 -1.81 22.66
C ASP A 23 9.28 -1.58 21.68
N CYS A 24 8.06 -1.74 22.17
CA CYS A 24 6.84 -1.60 21.38
C CYS A 24 6.68 -0.19 20.77
N GLU A 25 7.17 0.87 21.43
CA GLU A 25 7.06 2.23 20.88
C GLU A 25 7.91 2.39 19.62
N LYS A 26 9.15 1.87 19.64
CA LYS A 26 10.02 1.85 18.44
C LYS A 26 9.40 1.05 17.30
N ILE A 27 8.79 -0.09 17.61
CA ILE A 27 8.09 -0.90 16.59
C ILE A 27 6.95 -0.09 15.97
N PHE A 28 6.13 0.57 16.79
CA PHE A 28 5.03 1.40 16.29
C PHE A 28 5.50 2.60 15.47
N ILE A 29 6.66 3.19 15.76
CA ILE A 29 7.25 4.25 14.94
C ILE A 29 7.59 3.70 13.56
N ASN A 30 8.35 2.59 13.50
CA ASN A 30 8.73 1.96 12.22
C ASN A 30 7.51 1.58 11.37
N ILE A 31 6.46 1.02 12.00
CA ILE A 31 5.22 0.69 11.30
C ILE A 31 4.50 1.94 10.81
N THR A 32 4.53 3.04 11.56
CA THR A 32 3.93 4.30 11.12
C THR A 32 4.63 4.82 9.86
N ASP A 33 5.96 4.80 9.84
CA ASP A 33 6.74 5.23 8.68
C ASP A 33 6.48 4.34 7.46
N GLU A 34 6.37 3.02 7.66
CA GLU A 34 6.04 2.08 6.60
C GLU A 34 4.62 2.29 6.06
N LEU A 35 3.62 2.49 6.93
CA LEU A 35 2.25 2.82 6.51
C LEU A 35 2.19 4.12 5.69
N LEU A 36 2.97 5.14 6.05
CA LEU A 36 3.07 6.39 5.29
C LEU A 36 3.71 6.16 3.91
N ALA A 37 4.78 5.37 3.84
CA ALA A 37 5.43 5.00 2.58
C ALA A 37 4.50 4.21 1.67
N LEU A 38 3.76 3.23 2.21
CA LEU A 38 2.75 2.47 1.48
C LEU A 38 1.64 3.39 0.95
N ASN A 39 1.16 4.35 1.76
CA ASN A 39 0.14 5.31 1.31
C ASN A 39 0.66 6.20 0.16
N GLN A 40 1.92 6.64 0.24
CA GLN A 40 2.55 7.41 -0.84
C GLN A 40 2.77 6.59 -2.12
N CYS A 41 2.95 5.28 -2.00
CA CYS A 41 3.09 4.39 -3.16
C CYS A 41 1.74 4.07 -3.81
N PHE A 42 0.75 3.67 -3.00
CA PHE A 42 -0.44 2.95 -3.48
C PHE A 42 -1.75 3.75 -3.45
N SER A 43 -1.78 4.96 -2.88
CA SER A 43 -3.04 5.72 -2.79
C SER A 43 -3.53 6.15 -4.18
N ALA A 44 -4.70 5.66 -4.59
CA ALA A 44 -5.40 6.13 -5.79
C ALA A 44 -6.11 7.48 -5.60
N ASN A 45 -6.09 8.04 -4.38
CA ASN A 45 -6.79 9.28 -4.04
C ASN A 45 -5.85 10.43 -3.68
N GLN A 46 -4.54 10.23 -3.86
CA GLN A 46 -3.52 11.22 -3.56
C GLN A 46 -2.71 11.49 -4.81
N GLU A 47 -2.84 12.69 -5.37
CA GLU A 47 -2.19 13.07 -6.64
C GLU A 47 -0.67 12.94 -6.64
N THR A 48 -0.05 13.10 -5.47
CA THR A 48 1.40 12.94 -5.33
C THR A 48 1.84 11.49 -5.24
N SER A 49 0.93 10.52 -5.15
CA SER A 49 1.29 9.11 -5.04
C SER A 49 1.95 8.59 -6.32
N GLU A 50 2.79 7.56 -6.18
CA GLU A 50 3.44 6.93 -7.33
C GLU A 50 2.40 6.32 -8.29
N LEU A 51 1.38 5.63 -7.74
CA LEU A 51 0.28 5.07 -8.53
C LEU A 51 -0.45 6.15 -9.36
N MET A 52 -0.72 7.33 -8.78
CA MET A 52 -1.40 8.40 -9.50
C MET A 52 -0.52 9.03 -10.57
N GLN A 53 0.77 9.22 -10.30
CA GLN A 53 1.72 9.67 -11.32
C GLN A 53 1.80 8.71 -12.50
N LEU A 54 1.74 7.39 -12.25
CA LEU A 54 1.64 6.37 -13.30
C LEU A 54 0.33 6.52 -14.10
N ASN A 55 -0.81 6.68 -13.42
CA ASN A 55 -2.10 6.84 -14.07
C ASN A 55 -2.17 8.08 -14.99
N HIS A 56 -1.54 9.20 -14.59
CA HIS A 56 -1.46 10.40 -15.42
C HIS A 56 -0.68 10.20 -16.74
N LEU A 57 0.18 9.18 -16.82
CA LEU A 57 0.93 8.81 -18.02
C LEU A 57 0.30 7.64 -18.79
N ALA A 58 -0.94 7.25 -18.45
CA ALA A 58 -1.64 6.15 -19.10
C ALA A 58 -1.75 6.37 -20.62
N GLY A 59 -1.34 5.36 -21.39
CA GLY A 59 -1.39 5.40 -22.86
C GLY A 59 -0.33 6.27 -23.54
N VAL A 60 0.59 6.90 -22.80
CA VAL A 60 1.64 7.76 -23.35
C VAL A 60 2.92 7.00 -23.64
N CYS A 61 3.55 6.40 -22.61
CA CYS A 61 4.79 5.65 -22.74
C CYS A 61 4.97 4.65 -21.59
N PRO A 62 5.89 3.67 -21.71
CA PRO A 62 6.28 2.83 -20.57
C PRO A 62 6.91 3.67 -19.46
N VAL A 63 6.51 3.43 -18.22
CA VAL A 63 7.00 4.13 -17.03
C VAL A 63 7.66 3.14 -16.10
N ALA A 64 8.89 3.44 -15.66
CA ALA A 64 9.54 2.68 -14.60
C ALA A 64 8.95 3.09 -13.24
N VAL A 65 8.61 2.11 -12.40
CA VAL A 65 8.02 2.32 -11.08
C VAL A 65 8.77 1.53 -10.02
N SER A 66 8.49 1.79 -8.75
CA SER A 66 9.05 1.07 -7.62
C SER A 66 8.77 -0.44 -7.73
N PRO A 67 9.69 -1.30 -7.23
CA PRO A 67 9.47 -2.74 -7.25
C PRO A 67 8.19 -3.18 -6.53
N ALA A 68 7.81 -2.46 -5.47
CA ALA A 68 6.58 -2.72 -4.72
C ALA A 68 5.34 -2.45 -5.57
N LEU A 69 5.29 -1.30 -6.26
CA LEU A 69 4.17 -0.96 -7.16
C LEU A 69 4.06 -1.95 -8.32
N PHE A 70 5.20 -2.26 -8.96
CA PHE A 70 5.25 -3.22 -10.06
C PHE A 70 4.73 -4.61 -9.63
N SER A 71 5.19 -5.11 -8.49
CA SER A 71 4.78 -6.40 -7.94
C SER A 71 3.27 -6.45 -7.67
N LEU A 72 2.72 -5.43 -7.01
CA LEU A 72 1.30 -5.42 -6.67
C LEU A 72 0.39 -5.31 -7.91
N ILE A 73 0.76 -4.48 -8.89
CA ILE A 73 0.04 -4.41 -10.18
C ILE A 73 0.12 -5.74 -10.91
N SER A 74 1.28 -6.41 -10.89
CA SER A 74 1.45 -7.72 -11.52
C SER A 74 0.52 -8.77 -10.90
N ILE A 75 0.46 -8.82 -9.57
CA ILE A 75 -0.47 -9.69 -8.82
C ILE A 75 -1.92 -9.35 -9.18
N GLY A 76 -2.31 -8.08 -9.12
CA GLY A 76 -3.68 -7.65 -9.40
C GLY A 76 -4.10 -7.96 -10.84
N LYS A 77 -3.20 -7.78 -11.82
CA LYS A 77 -3.42 -8.16 -13.22
C LYS A 77 -3.59 -9.67 -13.38
N GLN A 78 -2.72 -10.47 -12.75
CA GLN A 78 -2.83 -11.93 -12.78
C GLN A 78 -4.21 -12.40 -12.30
N HIS A 79 -4.68 -11.87 -11.16
CA HIS A 79 -5.99 -12.22 -10.62
C HIS A 79 -7.16 -11.64 -11.43
N SER A 80 -6.99 -10.47 -12.04
CA SER A 80 -8.02 -9.91 -12.93
C SER A 80 -8.22 -10.75 -14.20
N LEU A 81 -7.18 -11.45 -14.66
CA LEU A 81 -7.23 -12.31 -15.85
C LEU A 81 -7.60 -13.79 -15.56
N ALA A 82 -7.67 -14.19 -14.29
CA ALA A 82 -8.06 -15.56 -13.92
C ALA A 82 -9.52 -15.86 -14.31
N GLN A 83 -9.86 -17.12 -14.56
CA GLN A 83 -11.24 -17.52 -14.87
C GLN A 83 -11.79 -18.54 -13.86
N PRO A 84 -12.99 -18.32 -13.29
CA PRO A 84 -13.78 -17.09 -13.35
C PRO A 84 -13.22 -16.02 -12.39
N SER A 85 -13.07 -14.77 -12.85
CA SER A 85 -12.69 -13.65 -11.98
C SER A 85 -13.69 -12.51 -12.09
N HIS A 86 -13.98 -11.89 -10.94
CA HIS A 86 -14.74 -10.65 -10.83
C HIS A 86 -13.87 -9.49 -10.31
N LEU A 87 -12.58 -9.74 -10.08
CA LEU A 87 -11.64 -8.68 -9.71
C LEU A 87 -11.27 -7.91 -10.98
N ASN A 88 -11.40 -6.59 -10.95
CA ASN A 88 -10.86 -5.71 -11.98
C ASN A 88 -10.06 -4.57 -11.34
N ILE A 89 -8.77 -4.48 -11.64
CA ILE A 89 -7.91 -3.36 -11.23
C ILE A 89 -7.74 -2.27 -12.31
N ALA A 90 -8.20 -2.52 -13.54
CA ALA A 90 -8.22 -1.59 -14.67
C ALA A 90 -9.20 -2.07 -15.77
#